data_AF-A0A3P7MRH1-F1
#
_entry.id   AF-A0A3P7MRH1-F1
#
_cell.length_a   1.000
_cell.length_b   1.000
_cell.length_c   1.000
_cell.angle_alpha   90.00
_cell.angle_beta   90.00
_cell.angle_gamma   90.00
#
_symmetry.space_group_name_H-M   'P 1'
#
loop_
_entity.id
_entity.type
_entity.pdbx_description
1 polymer ?
#
loop_
_entity_poly.entity_id
_entity_poly.type
_entity_poly.pdbx_seq_one_letter_code
_entity_poly.pdbx_strand_id
1 'polypeptide(L)'
;TFIKIADLSYGKENVPVPCVNCVDNETPTYVEYIPHRQPVGNVQINTDSDFLVCCDCTDNCRDRSKCACQQLTIEASSFTSARGLVDFSIGYRHRRLSQFTMGGIYECNKNCKCDRRCGNRVVQLGVWVRLQVFKTNRK
;
A
#
# COMPACT_ATOMS: atom_id res chain seq x y z
N THR A 1 -19.47 30.59 -4.28
CA THR A 1 -19.67 29.83 -3.03
C THR A 1 -18.48 28.93 -2.82
N PHE A 2 -18.10 28.68 -1.57
CA PHE A 2 -16.97 27.84 -1.23
C PHE A 2 -17.45 26.75 -0.29
N ILE A 3 -17.39 25.49 -0.74
CA ILE A 3 -17.71 24.32 0.09
C ILE A 3 -16.41 23.77 0.63
N LYS A 4 -16.40 23.43 1.92
CA LYS A 4 -15.25 22.87 2.61
C LYS A 4 -15.68 21.76 3.57
N ILE A 5 -15.12 20.58 3.38
CA ILE A 5 -15.18 19.46 4.32
C ILE A 5 -13.77 19.28 4.88
N ALA A 6 -13.65 19.29 6.21
CA ALA A 6 -12.35 19.24 6.87
C ALA A 6 -11.61 17.91 6.62
N ASP A 7 -12.36 16.80 6.61
CA ASP A 7 -11.82 15.47 6.37
C ASP A 7 -12.91 14.51 5.84
N LEU A 8 -12.77 14.06 4.59
CA LEU A 8 -13.65 13.06 3.99
C LEU A 8 -13.43 11.66 4.55
N SER A 9 -12.29 11.40 5.18
CA SER A 9 -11.99 10.09 5.76
C SER A 9 -12.62 9.91 7.15
N TYR A 10 -13.12 10.98 7.77
CA TYR A 10 -13.65 10.98 9.14
C TYR A 10 -12.63 10.44 10.17
N GLY A 11 -11.36 10.82 10.03
CA GLY A 11 -10.26 10.39 10.90
C GLY A 11 -9.81 8.94 10.69
N LYS A 12 -10.26 8.27 9.62
CA LYS A 12 -9.91 6.88 9.33
C LYS A 12 -8.53 6.70 8.66
N GLU A 13 -7.97 7.77 8.08
CA GLU A 13 -6.60 7.79 7.55
C GLU A 13 -5.61 8.40 8.54
N ASN A 14 -4.30 8.17 8.37
CA ASN A 14 -3.29 8.76 9.27
C ASN A 14 -3.19 10.29 9.18
N VAL A 15 -3.63 10.86 8.04
CA VAL A 15 -3.67 12.30 7.79
C VAL A 15 -5.05 12.67 7.24
N PRO A 16 -5.61 13.84 7.60
CA PRO A 16 -6.90 14.27 7.06
C PRO A 16 -6.88 14.35 5.53
N VAL A 17 -8.02 14.07 4.92
CA VAL A 17 -8.26 14.20 3.48
C VAL A 17 -9.32 15.29 3.25
N PRO A 18 -8.93 16.58 3.18
CA PRO A 18 -9.89 17.66 3.00
C PRO A 18 -10.56 17.59 1.63
N CYS A 19 -11.79 18.10 1.56
CA CYS A 19 -12.49 18.30 0.30
C CYS A 19 -12.93 19.76 0.13
N VAL A 20 -12.69 20.32 -1.05
CA VAL A 20 -13.06 21.68 -1.39
C VAL A 20 -13.77 21.76 -2.75
N ASN A 21 -14.76 22.64 -2.85
CA ASN A 21 -15.36 23.03 -4.13
C ASN A 21 -15.42 24.55 -4.21
N CYS A 22 -14.71 25.10 -5.21
CA CYS A 22 -14.66 26.53 -5.53
C CYS A 22 -15.31 26.83 -6.89
N VAL A 23 -15.84 25.82 -7.58
CA VAL A 23 -16.35 25.92 -8.96
C VAL A 23 -17.83 26.27 -8.97
N ASP A 24 -18.62 25.62 -8.10
CA ASP A 24 -20.06 25.79 -8.00
C ASP A 24 -20.58 25.47 -6.59
N ASN A 25 -21.90 25.25 -6.47
CA ASN A 25 -22.58 24.97 -5.21
C ASN A 25 -22.79 23.45 -4.96
N GLU A 26 -22.19 22.56 -5.75
CA GLU A 26 -22.39 21.13 -5.58
C GLU A 26 -21.63 20.59 -4.36
N THR A 27 -22.34 19.91 -3.47
CA THR A 27 -21.74 19.15 -2.37
C THR A 27 -21.45 17.72 -2.83
N PRO A 28 -20.32 17.12 -2.44
CA PRO A 28 -20.14 15.69 -2.64
C PRO A 28 -21.25 14.92 -1.92
N THR A 29 -21.74 13.85 -2.56
CA THR A 29 -22.71 12.95 -1.93
C THR A 29 -22.09 12.29 -0.70
N TYR A 30 -22.94 11.77 0.19
CA TYR A 30 -22.44 10.98 1.31
C TYR A 30 -21.71 9.74 0.77
N VAL A 31 -20.49 9.54 1.26
CA VAL A 31 -19.68 8.35 0.99
C VAL A 31 -19.31 7.74 2.32
N GLU A 32 -19.63 6.46 2.50
CA GLU A 32 -19.05 5.69 3.59
C GLU A 32 -17.58 5.41 3.27
N TYR A 33 -16.68 6.12 3.96
CA TYR A 33 -15.25 5.96 3.74
C TYR A 33 -14.73 4.68 4.42
N ILE A 34 -14.07 3.80 3.67
CA ILE A 34 -13.47 2.56 4.19
C ILE A 34 -11.97 2.56 3.83
N PRO A 35 -11.05 2.64 4.82
CA PRO A 35 -9.60 2.75 4.57
C PRO A 35 -8.94 1.38 4.27
N HIS A 36 -9.70 0.29 4.39
CA HIS A 36 -9.22 -1.06 4.17
C HIS A 36 -10.12 -1.80 3.17
N ARG A 37 -9.58 -2.83 2.52
CA ARG A 37 -10.37 -3.64 1.60
C ARG A 37 -11.34 -4.50 2.41
N GLN A 38 -12.60 -4.47 2.03
CA GLN A 38 -13.64 -5.35 2.59
C GLN A 38 -14.11 -6.31 1.49
N PRO A 39 -14.03 -7.64 1.70
CA PRO A 39 -14.67 -8.58 0.79
C PRO A 39 -16.19 -8.36 0.77
N VAL A 40 -16.78 -8.46 -0.42
CA VAL A 40 -18.23 -8.31 -0.62
C VAL A 40 -18.77 -9.59 -1.26
N GLY A 41 -19.91 -10.08 -0.79
CA GLY A 41 -20.51 -11.34 -1.25
C GLY A 41 -19.75 -12.56 -0.72
N ASN A 42 -19.75 -13.65 -1.49
CA ASN A 42 -19.20 -14.95 -1.07
C ASN A 42 -17.72 -15.14 -1.46
N VAL A 43 -16.93 -14.07 -1.49
CA VAL A 43 -15.50 -14.14 -1.82
C VAL A 43 -14.73 -14.78 -0.66
N GLN A 44 -14.15 -15.94 -0.91
CA GLN A 44 -13.28 -16.63 0.05
C GLN A 44 -11.86 -16.06 -0.03
N ILE A 45 -11.38 -15.49 1.08
CA ILE A 45 -9.99 -15.06 1.21
C ILE A 45 -9.26 -16.10 2.06
N ASN A 46 -8.16 -16.64 1.54
CA ASN A 46 -7.30 -17.49 2.34
C ASN A 46 -6.64 -16.65 3.44
N THR A 47 -6.99 -16.94 4.69
CA THR A 47 -6.48 -16.23 5.89
C THR A 47 -5.65 -17.15 6.78
N ASP A 48 -5.33 -18.35 6.30
CA ASP A 48 -4.49 -19.30 7.01
C ASP A 48 -3.10 -18.68 7.30
N SER A 49 -2.62 -18.83 8.53
CA SER A 49 -1.30 -18.35 8.92
C SER A 49 -0.19 -19.06 8.16
N ASP A 50 -0.41 -20.34 7.82
CA ASP A 50 0.59 -21.19 7.18
C ASP A 50 0.72 -20.88 5.68
N PHE A 51 -0.24 -20.16 5.12
CA PHE A 51 -0.16 -19.61 3.77
C PHE A 51 0.85 -18.46 3.66
N LEU A 52 1.16 -17.77 4.77
CA LEU A 52 2.00 -16.59 4.76
C LEU A 52 3.49 -16.94 4.87
N VAL A 53 4.27 -16.57 3.86
CA VAL A 53 5.74 -16.59 3.97
C VAL A 53 6.20 -15.49 4.92
N CYS A 54 7.05 -15.86 5.87
CA CYS A 54 7.52 -15.00 6.94
C CYS A 54 9.03 -15.03 7.05
N CYS A 55 9.65 -13.88 7.32
CA CYS A 55 11.08 -13.82 7.59
C CYS A 55 11.37 -13.88 9.10
N ASP A 56 12.52 -14.44 9.45
CA ASP A 56 13.09 -14.47 10.79
C ASP A 56 14.16 -13.40 11.01
N CYS A 57 14.27 -12.44 10.09
CA CYS A 57 15.25 -11.35 10.13
C CYS A 57 15.24 -10.59 11.47
N THR A 58 16.44 -10.39 12.02
CA THR A 58 16.68 -9.60 13.24
C THR A 58 17.26 -8.21 12.95
N ASP A 59 17.52 -7.90 11.68
CA ASP A 59 18.13 -6.66 11.20
C ASP A 59 17.11 -5.69 10.58
N ASN A 60 15.81 -5.93 10.81
CA ASN A 60 14.70 -5.22 10.15
C ASN A 60 14.74 -5.29 8.62
N CYS A 61 15.18 -6.44 8.09
CA CYS A 61 15.21 -6.79 6.67
C CYS A 61 16.07 -5.82 5.85
N ARG A 62 17.18 -5.35 6.42
CA ARG A 62 18.17 -4.52 5.71
C ARG A 62 18.96 -5.37 4.73
N ASP A 63 19.35 -6.57 5.15
CA ASP A 63 19.94 -7.57 4.29
C ASP A 63 18.86 -8.27 3.46
N ARG A 64 18.66 -7.73 2.26
CA ARG A 64 17.65 -8.21 1.31
C ARG A 64 17.90 -9.65 0.89
N SER A 65 19.16 -10.10 0.87
CA SER A 65 19.55 -11.45 0.47
C SER A 65 19.07 -12.53 1.45
N LYS A 66 18.78 -12.15 2.71
CA LYS A 66 18.34 -13.07 3.77
C LYS A 66 16.84 -13.00 4.06
N CYS A 67 16.17 -11.92 3.66
CA CYS A 67 14.76 -11.73 3.96
C CYS A 67 13.88 -12.55 3.02
N ALA A 68 13.27 -13.62 3.52
CA ALA A 68 12.35 -14.49 2.77
C ALA A 68 11.25 -13.70 2.02
N CYS A 69 10.65 -12.69 2.64
CA CYS A 69 9.63 -11.85 1.99
C CYS A 69 10.19 -11.05 0.80
N GLN A 70 11.40 -10.49 0.94
CA GLN A 70 12.02 -9.76 -0.16
C GLN A 70 12.54 -10.69 -1.26
N GLN A 71 12.98 -11.91 -0.92
CA GLN A 71 13.35 -12.92 -1.90
C GLN A 71 12.15 -13.29 -2.79
N LEU A 72 10.95 -13.48 -2.23
CA LEU A 72 9.75 -13.69 -3.05
C LEU A 72 9.49 -12.55 -4.03
N THR A 73 9.72 -11.30 -3.62
CA THR A 73 9.58 -10.15 -4.51
C THR A 73 10.63 -10.17 -5.63
N ILE A 74 11.86 -10.59 -5.33
CA ILE A 74 12.94 -10.75 -6.33
C ILE A 74 12.61 -11.89 -7.29
N GLU A 75 12.16 -13.03 -6.81
CA GLU A 75 11.76 -14.18 -7.64
C GLU A 75 10.58 -13.83 -8.56
N ALA A 76 9.57 -13.15 -8.01
CA ALA A 76 8.40 -12.69 -8.75
C ALA A 76 8.73 -11.61 -9.81
N SER A 77 9.90 -10.96 -9.71
CA SER A 77 10.34 -10.03 -10.76
C SER A 77 10.64 -10.71 -12.09
N SER A 78 10.90 -12.03 -12.09
CA SER A 78 11.08 -12.82 -13.32
C SER A 78 9.89 -12.70 -14.27
N PHE A 79 8.66 -12.54 -13.75
CA PHE A 79 7.44 -12.30 -14.55
C PHE A 79 7.45 -10.95 -15.27
N THR A 80 8.28 -10.01 -14.86
CA THR A 80 8.42 -8.68 -15.49
C THR A 80 9.42 -8.73 -16.66
N SER A 81 10.37 -9.66 -16.62
CA SER A 81 11.36 -9.83 -17.68
C SER A 81 10.83 -10.76 -18.77
N ALA A 82 10.88 -10.31 -20.03
CA ALA A 82 10.56 -11.16 -21.19
C ALA A 82 11.42 -12.44 -21.29
N ARG A 83 12.62 -12.43 -20.68
CA ARG A 83 13.55 -13.58 -20.62
C ARG A 83 13.45 -14.38 -19.31
N GLY A 84 12.51 -14.07 -18.42
CA GLY A 84 12.38 -14.72 -17.11
C GLY A 84 13.54 -14.45 -16.13
N LEU A 85 14.34 -13.40 -16.33
CA LEU A 85 15.45 -13.05 -15.43
C LEU A 85 14.94 -12.33 -14.18
N VAL A 86 15.49 -12.68 -13.03
CA VAL A 86 15.24 -12.00 -11.76
C VAL A 86 16.04 -10.69 -11.67
N ASP A 87 15.45 -9.66 -11.10
CA ASP A 87 16.09 -8.38 -10.78
C ASP A 87 16.28 -8.24 -9.26
N PHE A 88 17.51 -8.38 -8.80
CA PHE A 88 17.87 -8.19 -7.38
C PHE A 88 17.70 -6.76 -6.88
N SER A 89 17.54 -5.79 -7.79
CA SER A 89 17.38 -4.37 -7.46
C SER A 89 15.93 -3.99 -7.13
N ILE A 90 14.94 -4.80 -7.56
CA ILE A 90 13.50 -4.57 -7.40
C ILE A 90 13.09 -4.45 -5.93
N GLY A 91 11.90 -3.91 -5.63
CA GLY A 91 11.40 -3.75 -4.27
C GLY A 91 11.62 -2.35 -3.69
N TYR A 92 11.24 -2.15 -2.43
CA TYR A 92 11.26 -0.82 -1.82
C TYR A 92 12.68 -0.34 -1.52
N ARG A 93 12.98 0.89 -1.92
CA ARG A 93 14.14 1.68 -1.49
C ARG A 93 13.66 3.02 -0.98
N HIS A 94 14.07 3.40 0.23
CA HIS A 94 13.60 4.64 0.89
C HIS A 94 12.06 4.80 0.86
N ARG A 95 11.33 3.71 1.15
CA ARG A 95 9.85 3.64 1.11
C ARG A 95 9.23 3.90 -0.27
N ARG A 96 10.00 3.79 -1.35
CA ARG A 96 9.54 3.96 -2.73
C ARG A 96 9.81 2.70 -3.55
N LEU A 97 8.85 2.30 -4.37
CA LEU A 97 9.06 1.32 -5.43
C LEU A 97 9.42 2.10 -6.71
N SER A 98 10.66 1.97 -7.18
CA SER A 98 11.14 2.73 -8.34
C SER A 98 10.78 2.11 -9.68
N GLN A 99 10.55 0.81 -9.71
CA GLN A 99 10.26 0.05 -10.93
C GLN A 99 9.00 -0.78 -10.72
N PHE A 100 8.14 -0.80 -11.73
CA PHE A 100 6.98 -1.67 -11.74
C PHE A 100 7.42 -3.14 -11.79
N THR A 101 6.65 -4.02 -11.15
CA THR A 101 6.83 -5.48 -11.27
C THR A 101 5.48 -6.16 -11.43
N MET A 102 5.39 -7.08 -12.39
CA MET A 102 4.16 -7.83 -12.67
C MET A 102 3.86 -8.87 -11.59
N GLY A 103 4.88 -9.47 -10.99
CA GLY A 103 4.72 -10.51 -9.96
C GLY A 103 4.30 -9.99 -8.58
N GLY A 104 4.24 -8.66 -8.42
CA GLY A 104 3.83 -8.01 -7.18
C GLY A 104 4.96 -7.84 -6.16
N ILE A 105 4.60 -7.26 -5.00
CA ILE A 105 5.50 -7.03 -3.87
C ILE A 105 4.98 -7.81 -2.66
N TYR A 106 5.89 -8.55 -2.02
CA TYR A 106 5.61 -9.32 -0.81
C TYR A 106 6.13 -8.56 0.41
N GLU A 107 5.25 -7.80 1.06
CA GLU A 107 5.60 -7.11 2.30
C GLU A 107 5.77 -8.07 3.47
N CYS A 108 6.57 -7.67 4.45
CA CYS A 108 6.63 -8.39 5.73
C CYS A 108 5.27 -8.28 6.44
N ASN A 109 4.84 -9.37 7.09
CA ASN A 109 3.53 -9.48 7.72
C ASN A 109 3.66 -9.66 9.25
N LYS A 110 2.53 -9.83 9.94
CA LYS A 110 2.47 -9.91 11.41
C LYS A 110 3.25 -11.09 12.02
N ASN A 111 3.53 -12.14 11.26
CA ASN A 111 4.26 -13.33 11.71
C ASN A 111 5.78 -13.22 11.45
N CYS A 112 6.24 -12.17 10.77
CA CYS A 112 7.68 -11.90 10.61
C CYS A 112 8.31 -11.39 11.92
N LYS A 113 9.55 -11.79 12.20
CA LYS A 113 10.30 -11.32 13.40
C LYS A 113 10.75 -9.85 13.32
N CYS A 114 10.78 -9.26 12.12
CA CYS A 114 11.14 -7.86 11.93
C CYS A 114 10.07 -6.91 12.48
N ASP A 115 10.50 -5.77 13.02
CA ASP A 115 9.62 -4.83 13.69
C ASP A 115 8.83 -3.92 12.71
N ARG A 116 7.98 -3.05 13.25
CA ARG A 116 7.12 -2.12 12.48
C ARG A 116 7.87 -1.08 11.64
N ARG A 117 9.17 -0.86 11.89
CA ARG A 117 10.07 0.05 11.16
C ARG A 117 10.82 -0.66 10.03
N CYS A 118 10.55 -1.96 9.81
CA CYS A 118 11.09 -2.72 8.70
C CYS A 118 10.87 -1.98 7.37
N GLY A 119 11.91 -1.89 6.55
CA GLY A 119 11.87 -1.21 5.25
C GLY A 119 10.95 -1.90 4.23
N ASN A 120 10.60 -3.16 4.48
CA ASN A 120 9.66 -3.95 3.66
C ASN A 120 8.22 -3.92 4.19
N ARG A 121 7.86 -2.87 4.95
CA ARG A 121 6.48 -2.52 5.36
C ARG A 121 6.21 -1.09 4.93
N VAL A 122 5.56 -0.88 3.79
CA VAL A 122 5.34 0.45 3.21
C VAL A 122 3.85 0.73 3.02
N VAL A 123 3.17 -0.07 2.20
CA VAL A 123 1.75 0.08 1.87
C VAL A 123 0.88 -0.19 3.09
N GLN A 124 1.22 -1.22 3.88
CA GLN A 124 0.47 -1.56 5.10
C GLN A 124 0.49 -0.45 6.17
N LEU A 125 1.39 0.54 6.06
CA LEU A 125 1.46 1.66 7.00
C LEU A 125 0.44 2.76 6.67
N GLY A 126 -0.36 2.61 5.62
CA GLY A 126 -1.40 3.56 5.22
C GLY A 126 -0.87 4.82 4.56
N VAL A 127 -1.77 5.75 4.25
CA VAL A 127 -1.45 7.01 3.59
C VAL A 127 -0.83 8.00 4.58
N TRP A 128 0.27 8.65 4.19
CA TRP A 128 0.94 9.70 4.98
C TRP A 128 1.14 11.00 4.20
N VAL A 129 0.98 10.96 2.87
CA VAL A 129 1.06 12.15 2.03
C VAL A 129 -0.23 12.94 2.21
N ARG A 130 -0.10 14.26 2.37
CA ARG A 130 -1.26 15.15 2.47
C ARG A 130 -1.88 15.33 1.09
N LEU A 131 -3.09 14.84 0.94
CA LEU A 131 -3.89 14.92 -0.28
C LEU A 131 -5.09 15.85 -0.04
N GLN A 132 -5.65 16.38 -1.11
CA GLN A 132 -6.89 17.15 -1.08
C GLN A 132 -7.77 16.71 -2.25
N VAL A 133 -9.03 16.42 -1.97
CA VAL A 133 -10.05 16.24 -2.99
C VAL A 133 -10.56 17.63 -3.38
N PHE A 134 -10.58 17.94 -4.67
CA PHE A 134 -11.11 19.21 -5.15
C PHE A 134 -11.86 19.03 -6.45
N LYS A 135 -12.93 19.82 -6.63
CA LYS A 135 -13.67 19.85 -7.89
C LYS A 135 -12.83 20.52 -8.98
N THR A 136 -12.73 19.90 -10.15
CA THR A 136 -12.05 20.50 -11.30
C THR A 136 -13.08 21.05 -12.28
N ASN A 137 -12.65 21.89 -13.23
CA ASN A 137 -13.55 22.48 -14.22
C ASN A 137 -14.09 21.46 -15.25
N ARG A 138 -13.45 20.29 -15.38
CA ARG A 138 -13.72 19.33 -16.47
C ARG A 138 -13.94 17.89 -16.00
N LYS A 139 -13.73 17.61 -14.71
CA LYS A 139 -13.85 16.31 -14.06
C LYS A 139 -14.27 16.49 -12.61
#